data_AF-A0A965UPT7-F1
#
_entry.id   AF-A0A965UPT7-F1
#
_cell.length_a   1.000
_cell.length_b   1.000
_cell.length_c   1.000
_cell.angle_alpha   90.00
_cell.angle_beta   90.00
_cell.angle_gamma   90.00
#
_symmetry.space_group_name_H-M   'P 1'
#
loop_
_entity.id
_entity.type
_entity.pdbx_description
1 polymer ?
#
loop_
_entity_poly.entity_id
_entity_poly.type
_entity_poly.pdbx_seq_one_letter_code
_entity_poly.pdbx_strand_id
1 'polypeptide(L)'
;MSTQILADLIIANNLTGTAAEVLTALTTPSVNKTRSTPIGPALLYKHVGLQTAEAACQVFEGAAAQSALFRRIQDAFSAYGLDFSDDDTRAQVDTIFTGDYAAIGTALKAIGVYQVSLVADRGLDDPSEADVTAALDEVDRRNSLSRMSRAITAAGHAIDTRQATTWEQVVAAFAAAE
;
A
#
# COMPACT_ATOMS: atom_id res chain seq x y z
N MET A 1 4.15 0.75 20.27
CA MET A 1 4.35 -0.01 19.02
C MET A 1 5.61 -0.86 19.10
N SER A 2 5.67 -2.03 18.44
CA SER A 2 6.86 -2.90 18.48
C SER A 2 7.93 -2.45 17.48
N THR A 3 9.11 -2.10 17.97
CA THR A 3 10.31 -1.75 17.17
C THR A 3 10.63 -2.82 16.14
N GLN A 4 10.42 -4.10 16.48
CA GLN A 4 10.67 -5.24 15.60
C GLN A 4 9.79 -5.20 14.35
N ILE A 5 8.51 -4.89 14.51
CA ILE A 5 7.55 -4.85 13.39
C ILE A 5 7.86 -3.69 12.45
N LEU A 6 8.22 -2.53 13.00
CA LEU A 6 8.65 -1.38 12.19
C LEU A 6 9.94 -1.69 11.43
N ALA A 7 10.93 -2.32 12.08
CA ALA A 7 12.17 -2.74 11.41
C ALA A 7 11.90 -3.72 10.25
N ASP A 8 10.99 -4.69 10.46
CA ASP A 8 10.58 -5.62 9.41
C ASP A 8 9.91 -4.88 8.23
N LEU A 9 9.09 -3.87 8.52
CA LEU A 9 8.42 -3.06 7.51
C LEU A 9 9.40 -2.20 6.69
N ILE A 10 10.40 -1.61 7.36
CA ILE A 10 11.48 -0.84 6.73
C ILE A 10 12.28 -1.74 5.80
N ILE A 11 12.68 -2.93 6.24
CA ILE A 11 13.44 -3.90 5.44
C ILE A 11 12.61 -4.38 4.24
N ALA A 12 11.36 -4.80 4.47
CA ALA A 12 10.51 -5.34 3.42
C ALA A 12 10.22 -4.35 2.28
N ASN A 13 10.24 -3.05 2.58
CA ASN A 13 10.00 -1.97 1.61
C ASN A 13 11.28 -1.26 1.18
N ASN A 14 12.46 -1.73 1.61
CA ASN A 14 13.77 -1.12 1.33
C ASN A 14 13.81 0.39 1.62
N LEU A 15 13.22 0.82 2.73
CA LEU A 15 13.20 2.23 3.12
C LEU A 15 14.57 2.63 3.67
N THR A 16 15.11 3.74 3.19
CA THR A 16 16.42 4.28 3.57
C THR A 16 16.34 5.78 3.76
N GLY A 17 17.19 6.34 4.62
CA GLY A 17 17.29 7.78 4.85
C GLY A 17 17.26 8.11 6.34
N THR A 18 16.94 9.37 6.65
CA THR A 18 16.72 9.85 8.00
C THR A 18 15.42 9.30 8.60
N ALA A 19 15.30 9.33 9.93
CA ALA A 19 14.08 8.88 10.61
C ALA A 19 12.84 9.66 10.14
N ALA A 20 12.95 10.96 9.88
CA ALA A 20 11.88 11.79 9.34
C ALA A 20 11.46 11.37 7.91
N GLU A 21 12.41 11.06 7.03
CA GLU A 21 12.12 10.59 5.67
C GLU A 21 11.44 9.22 5.68
N VAL A 22 11.93 8.30 6.50
CA VAL A 22 11.35 6.96 6.65
C VAL A 22 9.96 7.05 7.29
N LEU A 23 9.78 7.90 8.31
CA LEU A 23 8.48 8.16 8.91
C LEU A 23 7.47 8.68 7.87
N THR A 24 7.90 9.64 7.04
CA THR A 24 7.08 10.18 5.94
C THR A 24 6.71 9.07 4.96
N ALA A 25 7.66 8.23 4.54
CA ALA A 25 7.40 7.12 3.63
C ALA A 25 6.44 6.07 4.22
N LEU A 26 6.58 5.77 5.51
CA LEU A 26 5.73 4.81 6.22
C LEU A 26 4.29 5.28 6.37
N THR A 27 4.09 6.58 6.56
CA THR A 27 2.78 7.21 6.86
C THR A 27 2.09 7.79 5.62
N THR A 28 2.81 8.01 4.52
CA THR A 28 2.22 8.47 3.26
C THR A 28 1.37 7.35 2.64
N PRO A 29 0.10 7.61 2.28
CA PRO A 29 -0.72 6.66 1.55
C PRO A 29 -0.08 6.25 0.23
N SER A 30 0.17 4.95 0.06
CA SER A 30 0.87 4.40 -1.12
C SER A 30 0.43 2.98 -1.49
N VAL A 31 -0.20 2.25 -0.56
CA VAL A 31 -0.73 0.91 -0.81
C VAL A 31 -2.15 1.03 -1.32
N ASN A 32 -2.39 0.60 -2.55
CA ASN A 32 -3.74 0.53 -3.10
C ASN A 32 -4.53 -0.60 -2.43
N LYS A 33 -5.73 -0.27 -1.95
CA LYS A 33 -6.72 -1.21 -1.45
C LYS A 33 -7.99 -1.09 -2.27
N THR A 34 -8.63 -2.24 -2.46
CA THR A 34 -9.93 -2.32 -3.09
C THR A 34 -10.97 -2.77 -2.08
N ARG A 35 -12.16 -2.20 -2.17
CA ARG A 35 -13.32 -2.64 -1.41
C ARG A 35 -14.43 -2.99 -2.38
N SER A 36 -14.57 -4.30 -2.62
CA SER A 36 -15.69 -4.85 -3.38
C SER A 36 -16.92 -4.87 -2.48
N THR A 37 -17.65 -3.76 -2.46
CA THR A 37 -18.93 -3.64 -1.78
C THR A 37 -19.85 -2.83 -2.68
N PRO A 38 -20.94 -3.41 -3.17
CA PRO A 38 -21.93 -2.66 -3.92
C PRO A 38 -22.48 -1.49 -3.08
N ILE A 39 -22.33 -0.28 -3.59
CA ILE A 39 -22.85 0.94 -2.96
C ILE A 39 -24.05 1.43 -3.77
N GLY A 40 -25.22 1.43 -3.13
CA GLY A 40 -26.44 1.97 -3.72
C GLY A 40 -26.61 3.48 -3.49
N PRO A 41 -27.63 4.10 -4.13
CA PRO A 41 -27.89 5.54 -4.04
C PRO A 41 -28.01 6.05 -2.60
N ALA A 42 -28.67 5.27 -1.73
CA ALA A 42 -28.88 5.63 -0.33
C ALA A 42 -27.59 5.68 0.50
N LEU A 43 -26.51 5.03 0.08
CA LEU A 43 -25.22 5.07 0.80
C LEU A 43 -24.21 5.99 0.12
N LEU A 44 -24.43 6.38 -1.13
CA LEU A 44 -23.51 7.23 -1.89
C LEU A 44 -23.14 8.51 -1.13
N TYR A 45 -24.12 9.19 -0.51
CA TYR A 45 -23.89 10.45 0.22
C TYR A 45 -22.91 10.30 1.39
N LYS A 46 -22.80 9.11 2.00
CA LYS A 46 -21.85 8.85 3.08
C LYS A 46 -20.41 8.78 2.57
N HIS A 47 -20.22 8.49 1.30
CA HIS A 47 -18.90 8.34 0.68
C HIS A 47 -18.43 9.61 -0.04
N VAL A 48 -19.33 10.31 -0.74
CA VAL A 48 -18.95 11.46 -1.59
C VAL A 48 -19.61 12.79 -1.18
N GLY A 49 -20.42 12.79 -0.12
CA GLY A 49 -21.23 13.93 0.29
C GLY A 49 -22.55 14.04 -0.47
N LEU A 50 -23.52 14.75 0.12
CA LEU A 50 -24.89 14.83 -0.41
C LEU A 50 -24.95 15.45 -1.82
N GLN A 51 -24.27 16.58 -2.02
CA GLN A 51 -24.29 17.30 -3.30
C GLN A 51 -23.73 16.44 -4.45
N THR A 52 -22.58 15.79 -4.25
CA THR A 52 -21.98 14.89 -5.23
C THR A 52 -22.86 13.67 -5.49
N ALA A 53 -23.50 13.14 -4.45
CA ALA A 53 -24.40 12.01 -4.58
C ALA A 53 -25.66 12.33 -5.39
N GLU A 54 -26.29 13.47 -5.13
CA GLU A 54 -27.45 13.94 -5.89
C GLU A 54 -27.09 14.19 -7.35
N ALA A 55 -25.97 14.87 -7.62
CA ALA A 55 -25.48 15.09 -8.97
C ALA A 55 -25.19 13.76 -9.70
N ALA A 56 -24.61 12.78 -9.01
CA ALA A 56 -24.39 11.45 -9.57
C ALA A 56 -25.69 10.76 -9.96
N CYS A 57 -26.70 10.77 -9.08
CA CYS A 57 -28.01 10.19 -9.37
C CYS A 57 -28.69 10.87 -10.58
N GLN A 58 -28.64 12.20 -10.67
CA GLN A 58 -29.19 12.94 -11.81
C GLN A 58 -28.51 12.59 -13.13
N VAL A 59 -27.19 12.42 -13.13
CA VAL A 59 -26.44 12.00 -14.33
C VAL A 59 -26.81 10.57 -14.74
N PHE A 60 -26.94 9.64 -13.78
CA PHE A 60 -27.40 8.28 -14.07
C PHE A 60 -28.83 8.24 -14.63
N GLU A 61 -29.75 9.02 -14.05
CA GLU A 61 -31.13 9.18 -14.56
C GLU A 61 -31.15 9.75 -15.99
N GLY A 62 -30.34 10.78 -16.24
CA GLY A 62 -30.19 11.37 -17.56
C GLY A 62 -29.67 10.38 -18.61
N ALA A 63 -28.66 9.56 -18.26
CA ALA A 63 -28.11 8.53 -19.13
C ALA A 63 -29.14 7.41 -19.43
N ALA A 64 -29.91 6.99 -18.43
CA ALA A 64 -30.94 5.97 -18.57
C ALA A 64 -32.16 6.42 -19.40
N ALA A 65 -32.46 7.71 -19.39
CA ALA A 65 -33.48 8.28 -20.27
C ALA A 65 -33.11 8.13 -21.76
N GLN A 66 -31.81 8.14 -22.07
CA GLN A 66 -31.29 8.14 -23.45
C GLN A 66 -30.92 6.73 -23.97
N SER A 67 -30.80 5.72 -23.10
CA SER A 67 -30.35 4.38 -23.50
C SER A 67 -31.06 3.28 -22.71
N ALA A 68 -31.59 2.28 -23.44
CA ALA A 68 -32.20 1.10 -22.83
C ALA A 68 -31.20 0.28 -22.00
N LEU A 69 -29.92 0.26 -22.40
CA LEU A 69 -28.85 -0.40 -21.63
C LEU A 69 -28.59 0.34 -20.32
N PHE A 70 -28.44 1.67 -20.36
CA PHE A 70 -28.22 2.45 -19.14
C PHE A 70 -29.43 2.43 -18.20
N ARG A 71 -30.65 2.28 -18.73
CA ARG A 71 -31.83 2.02 -17.91
C ARG A 71 -31.70 0.75 -17.08
N ARG A 72 -31.22 -0.35 -17.67
CA ARG A 72 -30.95 -1.59 -16.92
C ARG A 72 -29.84 -1.43 -15.89
N ILE A 73 -28.80 -0.66 -16.20
CA ILE A 73 -27.72 -0.35 -15.26
C ILE A 73 -28.25 0.50 -14.09
N GLN A 74 -29.11 1.49 -14.36
CA GLN A 74 -29.74 2.29 -13.31
C GLN A 74 -30.68 1.46 -12.43
N ASP A 75 -31.46 0.55 -13.01
CA ASP A 75 -32.32 -0.37 -12.26
C ASP A 75 -31.47 -1.24 -11.32
N ALA A 76 -30.34 -1.76 -11.81
CA ALA A 76 -29.39 -2.54 -11.02
C ALA A 76 -28.73 -1.70 -9.92
N PHE A 77 -28.29 -0.48 -10.23
CA PHE A 77 -27.74 0.46 -9.23
C PHE A 77 -28.76 0.77 -8.13
N SER A 78 -30.02 0.97 -8.49
CA SER A 78 -31.09 1.27 -7.55
C SER A 78 -31.44 0.07 -6.66
N ALA A 79 -31.41 -1.14 -7.21
CA ALA A 79 -31.79 -2.37 -6.50
C ALA A 79 -30.64 -2.98 -5.67
N TYR A 80 -29.42 -2.97 -6.20
CA TYR A 80 -28.28 -3.72 -5.65
C TYR A 80 -27.06 -2.85 -5.38
N GLY A 81 -26.99 -1.65 -5.94
CA GLY A 81 -25.80 -0.81 -5.93
C GLY A 81 -24.78 -1.18 -7.00
N LEU A 82 -23.70 -0.39 -7.06
CA LEU A 82 -22.58 -0.60 -7.97
C LEU A 82 -21.29 -0.84 -7.18
N ASP A 83 -20.46 -1.75 -7.66
CA ASP A 83 -19.14 -1.98 -7.10
C ASP A 83 -18.12 -1.05 -7.77
N PHE A 84 -17.78 0.05 -7.12
CA PHE A 84 -16.83 1.03 -7.66
C PHE A 84 -15.36 0.56 -7.65
N SER A 85 -15.08 -0.63 -7.12
CA SER A 85 -13.76 -1.25 -7.17
C SER A 85 -13.53 -2.07 -8.44
N ASP A 86 -14.61 -2.46 -9.12
CA ASP A 86 -14.59 -3.25 -10.34
C ASP A 86 -14.20 -2.40 -11.56
N ASP A 87 -13.31 -2.93 -12.40
CA ASP A 87 -12.74 -2.19 -13.54
C ASP A 87 -13.79 -1.87 -14.61
N ASP A 88 -14.74 -2.79 -14.86
CA ASP A 88 -15.82 -2.58 -15.82
C ASP A 88 -16.76 -1.47 -15.33
N THR A 89 -17.12 -1.48 -14.05
CA THR A 89 -17.92 -0.42 -13.43
C THR A 89 -17.22 0.93 -13.51
N ARG A 90 -15.91 0.97 -13.25
CA ARG A 90 -15.10 2.20 -13.36
C ARG A 90 -15.04 2.73 -14.79
N ALA A 91 -14.90 1.85 -15.78
CA ALA A 91 -14.94 2.21 -17.20
C ALA A 91 -16.32 2.76 -17.62
N GLN A 92 -17.41 2.21 -17.08
CA GLN A 92 -18.76 2.75 -17.28
C GLN A 92 -18.91 4.14 -16.66
N VAL A 93 -18.37 4.36 -15.46
CA VAL A 93 -18.34 5.68 -14.82
C VAL A 93 -17.57 6.66 -15.71
N ASP A 94 -16.41 6.29 -16.26
CA ASP A 94 -15.66 7.15 -17.18
C ASP A 94 -16.42 7.48 -18.47
N THR A 95 -17.29 6.57 -18.92
CA THR A 95 -18.13 6.78 -20.11
C THR A 95 -19.28 7.75 -19.83
N ILE A 96 -19.90 7.64 -18.65
CA ILE A 96 -21.08 8.44 -18.26
C ILE A 96 -20.66 9.83 -17.74
N PHE A 97 -19.62 9.90 -16.92
CA PHE A 97 -19.20 11.10 -16.19
C PHE A 97 -18.05 11.81 -16.92
N THR A 98 -18.36 12.43 -18.05
CA THR A 98 -17.39 13.19 -18.86
C THR A 98 -17.63 14.70 -18.78
N GLY A 99 -16.70 15.50 -19.31
CA GLY A 99 -16.81 16.97 -19.32
C GLY A 99 -16.96 17.56 -17.92
N ASP A 100 -17.99 18.38 -17.73
CA ASP A 100 -18.27 19.06 -16.45
C ASP A 100 -18.54 18.10 -15.28
N TYR A 101 -18.85 16.83 -15.56
CA TYR A 101 -19.13 15.81 -14.54
C TYR A 101 -17.92 14.92 -14.20
N ALA A 102 -16.75 15.14 -14.82
CA ALA A 102 -15.56 14.31 -14.61
C ALA A 102 -15.09 14.26 -13.14
N ALA A 103 -15.26 15.35 -12.40
CA ALA A 103 -14.93 15.39 -10.97
C ALA A 103 -15.82 14.44 -10.15
N ILE A 104 -17.10 14.31 -10.49
CA ILE A 104 -18.03 13.39 -9.83
C ILE A 104 -17.63 11.95 -10.17
N GLY A 105 -17.33 11.65 -11.43
CA GLY A 105 -16.84 10.32 -11.83
C GLY A 105 -15.58 9.91 -11.07
N THR A 106 -14.66 10.86 -10.88
CA THR A 106 -13.44 10.65 -10.06
C THR A 106 -13.79 10.33 -8.60
N ALA A 107 -14.72 11.07 -8.00
CA ALA A 107 -15.17 10.83 -6.64
C ALA A 107 -15.84 9.46 -6.46
N LEU A 108 -16.68 9.03 -7.42
CA LEU A 108 -17.30 7.69 -7.40
C LEU A 108 -16.26 6.58 -7.49
N LYS A 109 -15.29 6.71 -8.39
CA LYS A 109 -14.18 5.72 -8.52
C LYS A 109 -13.28 5.65 -7.28
N ALA A 110 -13.22 6.71 -6.48
CA ALA A 110 -12.47 6.71 -5.22
C ALA A 110 -13.19 5.94 -4.09
N ILE A 111 -14.47 5.56 -4.26
CA ILE A 111 -15.22 4.79 -3.25
C ILE A 111 -14.67 3.37 -3.13
N GLY A 112 -14.42 2.72 -4.26
CA GLY A 112 -14.00 1.32 -4.31
C GLY A 112 -12.49 1.11 -4.27
N VAL A 113 -11.71 2.17 -4.53
CA VAL A 113 -10.24 2.13 -4.53
C VAL A 113 -9.71 3.26 -3.66
N TYR A 114 -8.97 2.92 -2.62
CA TYR A 114 -8.39 3.88 -1.68
C TYR A 114 -6.94 3.53 -1.39
N GLN A 115 -6.16 4.53 -1.01
CA GLN A 115 -4.77 4.33 -0.60
C GLN A 115 -4.68 4.33 0.92
N VAL A 116 -3.88 3.41 1.44
CA VAL A 116 -3.48 3.38 2.84
C VAL A 116 -1.98 3.48 2.95
N SER A 117 -1.50 3.95 4.09
CA SER A 117 -0.09 3.96 4.42
C SER A 117 0.41 2.55 4.70
N LEU A 118 1.73 2.33 4.68
CA LEU A 118 2.32 1.03 5.00
C LEU A 118 2.02 0.61 6.45
N VAL A 119 1.95 1.58 7.37
CA VAL A 119 1.59 1.31 8.78
C VAL A 119 0.13 0.94 8.92
N ALA A 120 -0.78 1.64 8.24
CA ALA A 120 -2.21 1.33 8.27
C ALA A 120 -2.53 0.00 7.58
N ASP A 121 -1.82 -0.35 6.50
CA ASP A 121 -1.92 -1.66 5.84
C ASP A 121 -1.64 -2.83 6.81
N ARG A 122 -0.70 -2.61 7.73
CA ARG A 122 -0.34 -3.58 8.77
C ARG A 122 -1.16 -3.46 10.06
N GLY A 123 -2.13 -2.54 10.10
CA GLY A 123 -2.96 -2.30 11.28
C GLY A 123 -2.16 -1.79 12.48
N LEU A 124 -1.11 -1.01 12.23
CA LEU A 124 -0.25 -0.44 13.27
C LEU A 124 -0.71 0.97 13.65
N ASP A 125 -0.45 1.34 14.90
CA ASP A 125 -0.59 2.72 15.36
C ASP A 125 0.41 3.65 14.65
N ASP A 126 0.12 4.94 14.61
CA ASP A 126 1.00 5.93 13.98
C ASP A 126 2.35 6.02 14.70
N PRO A 127 3.48 5.81 13.99
CA PRO A 127 4.81 5.91 14.59
C PRO A 127 5.21 7.34 14.87
N SER A 128 5.97 7.52 15.95
CA SER A 128 6.78 8.72 16.15
C SER A 128 8.13 8.59 15.45
N GLU A 129 8.83 9.70 15.26
CA GLU A 129 10.21 9.69 14.72
C GLU A 129 11.18 8.92 15.63
N ALA A 130 10.92 8.91 16.95
CA ALA A 130 11.69 8.13 17.90
C ALA A 130 11.48 6.61 17.71
N ASP A 131 10.25 6.17 17.40
CA ASP A 131 9.95 4.76 17.09
C ASP A 131 10.68 4.33 15.81
N VAL A 132 10.71 5.21 14.79
CA VAL A 132 11.42 4.95 13.53
C VAL A 132 12.93 4.93 13.75
N THR A 133 13.47 5.81 14.60
CA THR A 133 14.89 5.83 14.95
C THR A 133 15.30 4.50 15.60
N ALA A 134 14.55 4.04 16.62
CA ALA A 134 14.80 2.75 17.26
C ALA A 134 14.68 1.58 16.27
N ALA A 135 13.76 1.67 15.30
CA ALA A 135 13.61 0.65 14.27
C ALA A 135 14.79 0.62 13.28
N LEU A 136 15.32 1.78 12.89
CA LEU A 136 16.52 1.87 12.05
C LEU A 136 17.76 1.32 12.78
N ASP A 137 17.94 1.63 14.07
CA ASP A 137 19.01 1.05 14.89
C ASP A 137 18.90 -0.48 14.94
N GLU A 138 17.68 -1.01 15.05
CA GLU A 138 17.43 -2.45 15.01
C GLU A 138 17.74 -3.07 13.64
N VAL A 139 17.44 -2.38 12.53
CA VAL A 139 17.83 -2.80 11.18
C VAL A 139 19.35 -2.88 11.06
N ASP A 140 20.08 -1.85 11.52
CA ASP A 140 21.54 -1.80 11.48
C ASP A 140 22.18 -2.88 12.35
N ARG A 141 21.61 -3.14 13.52
CA ARG A 141 22.04 -4.23 14.40
C ARG A 141 21.89 -5.59 13.70
N ARG A 142 20.76 -5.84 13.04
CA ARG A 142 20.52 -7.09 12.28
C ARG A 142 21.44 -7.24 11.08
N ASN A 143 21.69 -6.16 10.35
CA ASN A 143 22.63 -6.15 9.23
C ASN A 143 24.05 -6.47 9.70
N SER A 144 24.46 -5.92 10.85
CA SER A 144 25.76 -6.19 11.46
C SER A 144 25.88 -7.64 11.93
N LEU A 145 24.87 -8.18 12.60
CA LEU A 145 24.84 -9.60 12.99
C LEU A 145 24.86 -10.55 11.78
N SER A 146 24.15 -10.21 10.71
CA SER A 146 24.12 -11.00 9.48
C SER A 146 25.49 -10.99 8.78
N ARG A 147 26.17 -9.84 8.74
CA ARG A 147 27.56 -9.75 8.25
C ARG A 147 28.52 -10.61 9.08
N MET A 148 28.48 -10.48 10.42
CA MET A 148 29.31 -11.30 11.30
C MET A 148 29.04 -12.79 11.14
N SER A 149 27.78 -13.20 11.04
CA SER A 149 27.41 -14.60 10.84
C SER A 149 27.95 -15.16 9.51
N ARG A 150 27.87 -14.38 8.43
CA ARG A 150 28.49 -14.74 7.14
C ARG A 150 30.00 -14.82 7.23
N ALA A 151 30.65 -13.87 7.89
CA ALA A 151 32.11 -13.86 8.08
C ALA A 151 32.60 -15.08 8.88
N ILE A 152 31.91 -15.42 9.98
CA ILE A 152 32.20 -16.62 10.77
C ILE A 152 32.01 -17.89 9.93
N THR A 153 30.92 -17.96 9.16
CA THR A 153 30.62 -19.12 8.31
C THR A 153 31.67 -19.30 7.22
N ALA A 154 32.09 -18.20 6.57
CA ALA A 154 33.14 -18.21 5.55
C ALA A 154 34.49 -18.67 6.11
N ALA A 155 34.89 -18.14 7.28
CA ALA A 155 36.11 -18.54 7.95
C ALA A 155 36.08 -20.02 8.35
N GLY A 156 34.97 -20.51 8.91
CA GLY A 156 34.77 -21.93 9.24
C GLY A 156 34.87 -22.83 8.01
N HIS A 157 34.20 -22.44 6.92
CA HIS A 157 34.26 -23.17 5.65
C HIS A 157 35.68 -23.25 5.07
N ALA A 158 36.46 -22.17 5.15
CA ALA A 158 37.84 -22.16 4.69
C ALA A 158 38.74 -23.12 5.48
N ILE A 159 38.49 -23.28 6.79
CA ILE A 159 39.17 -24.26 7.64
C ILE A 159 38.74 -25.69 7.26
N ASP A 160 37.43 -25.95 7.19
CA ASP A 160 36.88 -27.28 6.93
C ASP A 160 37.30 -27.85 5.57
N THR A 161 37.43 -26.97 4.57
CA THR A 161 37.85 -27.33 3.20
C THR A 161 39.36 -27.29 2.99
N ARG A 162 40.15 -26.99 4.03
CA ARG A 162 41.62 -26.82 3.98
C ARG A 162 42.09 -25.73 3.00
N GLN A 163 41.23 -24.78 2.66
CA GLN A 163 41.61 -23.59 1.88
C GLN A 163 42.41 -22.59 2.72
N ALA A 164 42.14 -22.52 4.03
CA ALA A 164 42.95 -21.80 5.01
C ALA A 164 43.72 -22.78 5.89
N THR A 165 45.05 -22.73 5.80
CA THR A 165 46.00 -23.57 6.55
C THR A 165 46.80 -22.78 7.59
N THR A 166 46.74 -21.45 7.55
CA THR A 166 47.35 -20.56 8.56
C THR A 166 46.31 -19.64 9.18
N TRP A 167 46.62 -19.09 10.36
CA TRP A 167 45.75 -18.13 11.03
C TRP A 167 45.51 -16.87 10.18
N GLU A 168 46.52 -16.39 9.47
CA GLU A 168 46.39 -15.23 8.57
C GLU A 168 45.40 -15.50 7.43
N GLN A 169 45.36 -16.74 6.91
CA GLN A 169 44.39 -17.12 5.88
C GLN A 169 42.96 -17.21 6.42
N VAL A 170 42.78 -17.60 7.68
CA VAL A 170 41.48 -17.58 8.37
C VAL A 170 41.00 -16.14 8.58
N VAL A 171 41.89 -15.25 9.04
CA VAL A 171 41.59 -13.82 9.20
C VAL A 171 41.25 -13.18 7.86
N ALA A 172 41.98 -13.53 6.79
CA ALA A 172 41.67 -13.05 5.45
C ALA A 172 40.30 -13.54 4.95
N ALA A 173 39.93 -14.80 5.21
CA ALA A 173 38.63 -15.34 4.84
C ALA A 173 37.47 -14.68 5.63
N PHE A 174 37.70 -14.35 6.90
CA PHE A 174 36.75 -13.59 7.71
C PHE A 174 36.53 -12.18 7.15
N ALA A 175 37.63 -11.44 6.92
CA ALA A 175 37.57 -10.06 6.44
C ALA A 175 37.01 -9.94 5.01
N ALA A 176 37.21 -10.96 4.16
CA ALA A 176 36.67 -10.98 2.80
C ALA A 176 35.14 -11.15 2.74
N ALA A 177 34.51 -11.57 3.84
CA ALA A 177 33.08 -11.85 3.93
C ALA A 177 32.28 -10.81 4.75
N GLU A 178 32.96 -9.77 5.25
CA GLU A 178 32.38 -8.61 5.94
C GLU A 178 31.88 -7.54 4.96
#